data_AF-A0A914CSF8-F1
#
_entry.id   AF-A0A914CSF8-F1
#
_cell.length_a   1.000
_cell.length_b   1.000
_cell.length_c   1.000
_cell.angle_alpha   90.00
_cell.angle_beta   90.00
_cell.angle_gamma   90.00
#
_symmetry.space_group_name_H-M   'P 1'
#
loop_
_entity.id
_entity.type
_entity.pdbx_description
1 polymer ?
#
loop_
_entity_poly.entity_id
_entity_poly.type
_entity_poly.pdbx_seq_one_letter_code
_entity_poly.pdbx_strand_id
1 'polypeptide(L)'
;MCTWSTTRQTCIGTYDPACATGEAFQQALGVTQQDAYEYLTFYVTDNWECGPGYSDMVANYYCLENVHLYHNGDRLACLSAYNATIQQNGFTCGALANYTTCYINVYTKYCGAIGGYIGCNLVEVGALVGAPYCADQLPTCSKNFGAHKPFGMRRKLAAMRLAQKNHNKDDASKIV
;
A
#
# COMPACT_ATOMS: atom_id res chain seq x y z
N MET A 1 -11.98 -0.84 15.42
CA MET A 1 -10.84 -0.25 14.67
C MET A 1 -11.30 0.92 13.83
N CYS A 2 -12.22 0.76 12.87
CA CYS A 2 -12.58 1.82 11.93
C CYS A 2 -13.21 3.10 12.49
N THR A 3 -13.88 3.06 13.65
CA THR A 3 -14.33 4.28 14.34
C THR A 3 -13.16 5.24 14.64
N TRP A 4 -12.00 4.70 15.03
CA TRP A 4 -10.80 5.50 15.28
C TRP A 4 -10.21 6.05 13.98
N SER A 5 -10.27 5.28 12.89
CA SER A 5 -9.86 5.72 11.55
C SER A 5 -10.65 6.96 11.11
N THR A 6 -11.98 6.94 11.28
CA THR A 6 -12.85 8.08 10.95
C THR A 6 -12.53 9.31 11.81
N THR A 7 -12.36 9.14 13.13
CA THR A 7 -11.97 10.25 14.02
C THR A 7 -10.63 10.84 13.58
N ARG A 8 -9.65 10.00 13.29
CA ARG A 8 -8.32 10.43 12.84
C ARG A 8 -8.40 11.21 11.53
N GLN A 9 -9.09 10.70 10.51
CA GLN A 9 -9.30 11.42 9.23
C GLN A 9 -10.01 12.76 9.44
N THR A 10 -10.90 12.86 10.43
CA THR A 10 -11.54 14.14 10.80
C THR A 10 -10.53 15.12 11.41
N CYS A 11 -9.58 14.65 12.20
CA CYS A 11 -8.58 15.49 12.86
C CYS A 11 -7.43 15.93 11.95
N ILE A 12 -6.90 15.02 11.12
CA ILE A 12 -5.73 15.29 10.27
C ILE A 12 -6.07 15.50 8.79
N GLY A 13 -7.35 15.40 8.42
CA GLY A 13 -7.82 15.56 7.07
C GLY A 13 -7.66 14.30 6.20
N THR A 14 -8.10 14.40 4.95
CA THR A 14 -7.92 13.33 3.97
C THR A 14 -6.45 13.21 3.58
N TYR A 15 -5.97 11.97 3.41
CA TYR A 15 -4.62 11.74 2.93
C TYR A 15 -4.39 12.41 1.56
N ASP A 16 -3.40 13.30 1.50
CA ASP A 16 -2.86 13.84 0.26
C ASP A 16 -1.39 13.42 0.12
N PRO A 17 -1.05 12.51 -0.82
CA PRO A 17 0.32 12.03 -0.98
C PRO A 17 1.32 13.13 -1.37
N ALA A 18 0.86 14.31 -1.83
CA ALA A 18 1.73 15.44 -2.09
C ALA A 18 2.16 16.18 -0.80
N CYS A 19 1.34 16.11 0.26
CA CYS A 19 1.53 16.87 1.50
C CYS A 19 1.92 15.97 2.68
N ALA A 20 1.43 14.74 2.71
CA ALA A 20 1.56 13.81 3.80
C ALA A 20 2.69 12.80 3.51
N THR A 21 3.93 13.28 3.37
CA THR A 21 5.13 12.43 3.16
C THR A 21 5.78 12.04 4.48
N GLY A 22 6.65 11.02 4.47
CA GLY A 22 7.41 10.63 5.66
C GLY A 22 8.26 11.78 6.21
N GLU A 23 8.85 12.61 5.34
CA GLU A 23 9.63 13.79 5.72
C GLU A 23 8.75 14.86 6.39
N ALA A 24 7.55 15.10 5.86
CA ALA A 24 6.62 16.05 6.45
C ALA A 24 6.20 15.63 7.86
N PHE A 25 5.90 14.33 8.06
CA PHE A 25 5.60 13.79 9.40
C PHE A 25 6.80 13.81 10.33
N GLN A 26 8.00 13.49 9.83
CA GLN A 26 9.23 13.56 10.60
C GLN A 26 9.44 14.98 11.18
N GLN A 27 9.31 16.00 10.33
CA GLN A 27 9.46 17.40 10.73
C GLN A 27 8.35 17.86 11.67
N ALA A 28 7.09 17.53 11.36
CA ALA A 28 5.94 18.00 12.13
C ALA A 28 5.86 17.38 13.53
N LEU A 29 6.27 16.12 13.67
CA LEU A 29 6.15 15.37 14.94
C LEU A 29 7.47 15.29 15.72
N GLY A 30 8.61 15.65 15.12
CA GLY A 30 9.92 15.55 15.77
C GLY A 30 10.35 14.11 16.05
N VAL A 31 9.92 13.16 15.20
CA VAL A 31 10.21 11.72 15.34
C VAL A 31 11.33 11.30 14.40
N THR A 32 11.78 10.03 14.49
CA THR A 32 12.75 9.51 13.53
C THR A 32 12.12 9.35 12.14
N GLN A 33 12.94 9.33 11.08
CA GLN A 33 12.43 9.10 9.73
C GLN A 33 11.73 7.73 9.65
N GLN A 34 12.29 6.70 10.28
CA GLN A 34 11.67 5.38 10.33
C GLN A 34 10.27 5.43 10.97
N ASP A 35 10.14 6.03 12.15
CA ASP A 35 8.84 6.16 12.84
C ASP A 35 7.82 6.93 11.99
N ALA A 36 8.27 7.97 11.27
CA ALA A 36 7.40 8.74 10.39
C ALA A 36 6.88 7.91 9.20
N TYR A 37 7.75 7.11 8.57
CA TYR A 37 7.35 6.21 7.48
C TYR A 37 6.47 5.05 7.98
N GLU A 38 6.74 4.51 9.16
CA GLU A 38 5.91 3.48 9.79
C GLU A 38 4.51 4.01 10.14
N TYR A 39 4.44 5.20 10.75
CA TYR A 39 3.17 5.88 11.01
C TYR A 39 2.37 6.11 9.74
N LEU A 40 3.03 6.64 8.69
CA LEU A 40 2.37 6.93 7.42
C LEU A 40 1.88 5.65 6.72
N THR A 41 2.69 4.59 6.75
CA THR A 41 2.31 3.26 6.25
C THR A 41 1.07 2.73 6.97
N PHE A 42 1.05 2.82 8.30
CA PHE A 42 -0.12 2.46 9.10
C PHE A 42 -1.34 3.32 8.74
N TYR A 43 -1.15 4.63 8.59
CA TYR A 43 -2.21 5.57 8.26
C TYR A 43 -2.90 5.25 6.93
N VAL A 44 -2.13 5.04 5.85
CA VAL A 44 -2.71 4.77 4.52
C VAL A 44 -3.32 3.37 4.44
N THR A 45 -2.73 2.40 5.15
CA THR A 45 -3.23 1.03 5.20
C THR A 45 -4.56 0.99 5.94
N ASP A 46 -4.65 1.55 7.14
CA ASP A 46 -5.88 1.61 7.92
C ASP A 46 -6.98 2.42 7.20
N ASN A 47 -6.63 3.47 6.45
CA ASN A 47 -7.59 4.19 5.61
C ASN A 47 -8.15 3.31 4.48
N TRP A 48 -7.34 2.43 3.90
CA TRP A 48 -7.83 1.47 2.91
C TRP A 48 -8.71 0.40 3.56
N GLU A 49 -8.26 -0.20 4.66
CA GLU A 49 -8.96 -1.24 5.41
C GLU A 49 -10.34 -0.75 5.90
N CYS A 50 -10.42 0.49 6.35
CA CYS A 50 -11.66 1.10 6.85
C CYS A 50 -12.47 1.86 5.79
N GLY A 51 -11.92 1.97 4.57
CA GLY A 51 -12.58 2.59 3.42
C GLY A 51 -12.91 1.54 2.35
N PRO A 52 -12.24 1.58 1.16
CA PRO A 52 -12.54 0.67 0.05
C PRO A 52 -12.44 -0.82 0.37
N GLY A 53 -11.60 -1.22 1.33
CA GLY A 53 -11.40 -2.62 1.72
C GLY A 53 -12.41 -3.14 2.75
N TYR A 54 -13.16 -2.26 3.41
CA TYR A 54 -13.92 -2.60 4.63
C TYR A 54 -14.90 -3.74 4.45
N SER A 55 -15.75 -3.67 3.42
CA SER A 55 -16.77 -4.70 3.19
C SER A 55 -16.15 -6.07 2.89
N ASP A 56 -15.06 -6.10 2.12
CA ASP A 56 -14.38 -7.35 1.77
C ASP A 56 -13.65 -7.94 2.98
N MET A 57 -12.97 -7.10 3.78
CA MET A 57 -12.28 -7.53 4.98
C MET A 57 -13.22 -8.08 6.04
N VAL A 58 -14.33 -7.39 6.34
CA VAL A 58 -15.31 -7.87 7.32
C VAL A 58 -15.94 -9.19 6.86
N ALA A 59 -16.31 -9.30 5.57
CA ALA A 59 -16.89 -10.52 5.02
C ALA A 59 -15.93 -11.72 5.05
N ASN A 60 -14.61 -11.48 5.05
CA ASN A 60 -13.59 -12.54 5.00
C ASN A 60 -12.74 -12.62 6.29
N TYR A 61 -13.14 -11.92 7.35
CA TYR A 61 -12.34 -11.71 8.56
C TYR A 61 -11.77 -13.02 9.12
N TYR A 62 -12.62 -14.04 9.33
CA TYR A 62 -12.18 -15.31 9.89
C TYR A 62 -11.16 -16.04 9.02
N CYS A 63 -11.25 -15.92 7.69
CA CYS A 63 -10.28 -16.53 6.80
C CYS A 63 -8.94 -15.79 6.87
N LEU A 64 -8.98 -14.46 6.80
CA LEU A 64 -7.77 -13.62 6.90
C LEU A 64 -7.06 -13.86 8.22
N GLU A 65 -7.81 -13.89 9.33
CA GLU A 65 -7.29 -14.18 10.66
C GLU A 65 -6.70 -15.59 10.74
N ASN A 66 -7.33 -16.59 10.11
CA ASN A 66 -6.78 -17.95 10.04
C ASN A 66 -5.41 -17.97 9.35
N VAL A 67 -5.24 -17.20 8.27
CA VAL A 67 -3.93 -17.05 7.61
C VAL A 67 -2.90 -16.44 8.56
N HIS A 68 -3.28 -15.43 9.33
CA HIS A 68 -2.39 -14.82 10.32
C HIS A 68 -2.03 -15.74 11.48
N LEU A 69 -2.96 -16.54 11.99
CA LEU A 69 -2.75 -17.39 13.16
C LEU A 69 -2.08 -18.72 12.83
N TYR A 70 -2.51 -19.37 11.75
CA TYR A 70 -2.11 -20.74 11.43
C TYR A 70 -1.18 -20.85 10.21
N HIS A 71 -1.15 -19.82 9.36
CA HIS A 71 -0.33 -19.80 8.15
C HIS A 71 0.66 -18.62 8.13
N ASN A 72 1.00 -18.08 9.31
CA ASN A 72 1.95 -16.98 9.44
C ASN A 72 3.32 -17.31 8.83
N GLY A 73 3.73 -18.59 8.90
CA GLY A 73 4.98 -19.07 8.32
C GLY A 73 5.10 -18.76 6.83
N ASP A 74 4.02 -18.97 6.06
CA ASP A 74 3.99 -18.68 4.62
C ASP A 74 4.12 -17.17 4.35
N ARG A 75 3.49 -16.34 5.18
CA ARG A 75 3.62 -14.87 5.10
C ARG A 75 5.05 -14.40 5.42
N LEU A 76 5.63 -14.93 6.50
CA LEU A 76 6.99 -14.60 6.93
C LEU A 76 8.03 -15.09 5.92
N ALA A 77 7.78 -16.20 5.22
CA ALA A 77 8.63 -16.66 4.13
C ALA A 77 8.69 -15.65 2.98
N CYS A 78 7.56 -15.01 2.62
CA CYS A 78 7.56 -13.92 1.63
C CYS A 78 8.46 -12.76 2.06
N LEU A 79 8.33 -12.32 3.33
CA LEU A 79 9.14 -11.22 3.87
C LEU A 79 10.62 -11.59 3.95
N SER A 80 10.94 -12.82 4.35
CA SER A 80 12.31 -13.33 4.40
C SER A 80 12.96 -13.33 3.01
N ALA A 81 12.26 -13.83 1.98
CA ALA A 81 12.74 -13.83 0.60
C ALA A 81 12.95 -12.41 0.06
N TYR A 82 12.05 -11.48 0.39
CA TYR A 82 12.18 -10.07 0.04
C TYR A 82 13.41 -9.42 0.68
N ASN A 83 13.59 -9.61 1.99
CA ASN A 83 14.74 -9.08 2.72
C ASN A 83 16.06 -9.67 2.20
N ALA A 84 16.11 -10.97 1.93
CA ALA A 84 17.27 -11.62 1.33
C ALA A 84 17.60 -11.03 -0.05
N THR A 85 16.57 -10.77 -0.88
CA THR A 85 16.75 -10.14 -2.19
C THR A 85 17.32 -8.73 -2.07
N ILE A 86 16.82 -7.93 -1.13
CA ILE A 86 17.33 -6.57 -0.87
C ILE A 86 18.76 -6.59 -0.36
N GLN A 87 19.09 -7.50 0.57
CA GLN A 87 20.43 -7.61 1.12
C GLN A 87 21.46 -7.99 0.04
N GLN A 88 21.08 -8.83 -0.92
CA GLN A 88 21.97 -9.30 -1.99
C GLN A 88 22.08 -8.30 -3.14
N ASN A 89 20.97 -7.70 -3.57
CA ASN A 89 20.89 -6.96 -4.83
C ASN A 89 20.48 -5.48 -4.67
N GLY A 90 20.25 -5.03 -3.43
CA GLY A 90 19.64 -3.74 -3.15
C GLY A 90 18.12 -3.75 -3.40
N PHE A 91 17.47 -2.65 -3.02
CA PHE A 91 16.05 -2.45 -3.29
C PHE A 91 15.79 -2.27 -4.79
N THR A 92 14.78 -2.97 -5.32
CA THR A 92 14.24 -2.76 -6.66
C THR A 92 12.72 -2.90 -6.64
N CYS A 93 12.03 -2.23 -7.57
CA CYS A 93 10.58 -2.42 -7.74
C CYS A 93 10.23 -3.87 -8.12
N GLY A 94 11.14 -4.60 -8.77
CA GLY A 94 10.98 -6.03 -9.05
C GLY A 94 10.97 -6.89 -7.78
N ALA A 95 11.84 -6.60 -6.81
CA ALA A 95 11.82 -7.26 -5.50
C ALA A 95 10.49 -7.02 -4.77
N LEU A 96 9.99 -5.79 -4.80
CA LEU A 96 8.70 -5.43 -4.22
C LEU A 96 7.51 -6.09 -4.95
N ALA A 97 7.54 -6.16 -6.28
CA ALA A 97 6.53 -6.85 -7.07
C ALA A 97 6.50 -8.37 -6.79
N ASN A 98 7.67 -8.99 -6.62
CA ASN A 98 7.79 -10.39 -6.23
C ASN A 98 7.24 -10.63 -4.82
N TYR A 99 7.58 -9.75 -3.86
CA TYR A 99 7.01 -9.80 -2.52
C TYR A 99 5.48 -9.70 -2.53
N THR A 100 4.94 -8.73 -3.27
CA THR A 100 3.50 -8.52 -3.45
C THR A 100 2.83 -9.77 -4.03
N THR A 101 3.43 -10.36 -5.08
CA THR A 101 2.94 -11.59 -5.72
C THR A 101 2.95 -12.78 -4.75
N CYS A 102 4.00 -12.91 -3.92
CA CYS A 102 4.05 -13.93 -2.88
C CYS A 102 2.89 -13.77 -1.89
N TYR A 103 2.62 -12.55 -1.42
CA TYR A 103 1.49 -12.24 -0.55
C TYR A 103 0.14 -12.59 -1.22
N ILE A 104 -0.07 -12.20 -2.48
CA ILE A 104 -1.27 -12.57 -3.25
C ILE A 104 -1.47 -14.09 -3.22
N ASN A 105 -0.41 -14.86 -3.49
CA ASN A 105 -0.49 -16.32 -3.56
C ASN A 105 -0.82 -16.94 -2.21
N VAL A 106 -0.23 -16.45 -1.11
CA VAL A 106 -0.53 -16.94 0.24
C VAL A 106 -2.00 -16.73 0.56
N TYR A 107 -2.52 -15.51 0.42
CA TYR A 107 -3.93 -15.27 0.72
C TYR A 107 -4.89 -15.91 -0.28
N THR A 108 -4.48 -16.08 -1.55
CA THR A 108 -5.30 -16.80 -2.54
C THR A 108 -5.42 -18.29 -2.20
N LYS A 109 -4.32 -18.91 -1.76
CA LYS A 109 -4.27 -20.32 -1.38
C LYS A 109 -5.27 -20.65 -0.27
N TYR A 110 -5.42 -19.76 0.71
CA TYR A 110 -6.23 -20.02 1.90
C TYR A 110 -7.62 -19.37 1.87
N CYS A 111 -7.77 -18.22 1.20
CA CYS A 111 -8.99 -17.41 1.20
C CYS A 111 -9.54 -17.10 -0.20
N GLY A 112 -9.03 -17.79 -1.23
CA GLY A 112 -9.47 -17.61 -2.62
C GLY A 112 -9.13 -16.23 -3.19
N ALA A 113 -9.70 -15.91 -4.35
CA ALA A 113 -9.37 -14.69 -5.10
C ALA A 113 -9.57 -13.40 -4.28
N ILE A 114 -10.57 -13.36 -3.39
CA ILE A 114 -10.80 -12.21 -2.50
C ILE A 114 -9.69 -12.08 -1.46
N GLY A 115 -9.20 -13.18 -0.90
CA GLY A 115 -7.99 -13.17 -0.08
C GLY A 115 -6.81 -12.56 -0.82
N GLY A 116 -6.54 -13.04 -2.04
CA GLY A 116 -5.49 -12.48 -2.89
C GLY A 116 -5.64 -10.98 -3.13
N TYR A 117 -6.87 -10.51 -3.39
CA TYR A 117 -7.20 -9.09 -3.55
C TYR A 117 -6.87 -8.27 -2.30
N ILE A 118 -7.26 -8.75 -1.13
CA ILE A 118 -7.00 -8.07 0.13
C ILE A 118 -5.49 -8.04 0.41
N GLY A 119 -4.81 -9.19 0.33
CA GLY A 119 -3.37 -9.29 0.54
C GLY A 119 -2.55 -8.42 -0.42
N CYS A 120 -2.99 -8.31 -1.68
CA CYS A 120 -2.38 -7.42 -2.68
C CYS A 120 -2.47 -5.96 -2.25
N ASN A 121 -3.68 -5.48 -1.95
CA ASN A 121 -3.90 -4.07 -1.65
C ASN A 121 -3.17 -3.66 -0.37
N LEU A 122 -3.15 -4.52 0.67
CA LEU A 122 -2.42 -4.23 1.92
C LEU A 122 -0.92 -4.00 1.66
N VAL A 123 -0.30 -4.79 0.79
CA VAL A 123 1.10 -4.59 0.42
C VAL A 123 1.26 -3.35 -0.48
N GLU A 124 0.40 -3.18 -1.49
CA GLU A 124 0.48 -2.06 -2.43
C GLU A 124 0.34 -0.71 -1.71
N VAL A 125 -0.71 -0.51 -0.92
CA VAL A 125 -0.96 0.78 -0.26
C VAL A 125 0.15 1.15 0.72
N GLY A 126 0.68 0.18 1.47
CA GLY A 126 1.76 0.42 2.41
C GLY A 126 3.10 0.66 1.71
N ALA A 127 3.46 -0.17 0.73
CA ALA A 127 4.76 -0.07 0.09
C ALA A 127 4.91 1.19 -0.78
N LEU A 128 3.82 1.71 -1.34
CA LEU A 128 3.84 2.93 -2.13
C LEU A 128 4.09 4.21 -1.31
N VAL A 129 4.06 4.13 0.03
CA VAL A 129 4.52 5.22 0.88
C VAL A 129 6.02 5.48 0.70
N GLY A 130 6.83 4.41 0.79
CA GLY A 130 8.29 4.50 0.64
C GLY A 130 8.78 4.40 -0.81
N ALA A 131 7.98 3.80 -1.69
CA ALA A 131 8.36 3.55 -3.08
C ALA A 131 7.27 3.95 -4.10
N PRO A 132 6.80 5.20 -4.11
CA PRO A 132 5.73 5.65 -5.01
C PRO A 132 6.11 5.54 -6.51
N TYR A 133 7.40 5.50 -6.82
CA TYR A 133 7.91 5.29 -8.17
C TYR A 133 7.72 3.85 -8.68
N CYS A 134 7.43 2.89 -7.80
CA CYS A 134 7.18 1.50 -8.17
C CYS A 134 5.73 1.20 -8.60
N ALA A 135 4.80 2.16 -8.49
CA ALA A 135 3.37 1.94 -8.73
C ALA A 135 3.03 1.23 -10.05
N ASP A 136 3.76 1.53 -11.13
CA ASP A 136 3.48 0.92 -12.45
C ASP A 136 4.08 -0.48 -12.64
N GLN A 137 4.90 -0.94 -11.69
CA GLN A 137 5.61 -2.23 -11.72
C GLN A 137 5.01 -3.27 -10.78
N LEU A 138 4.11 -2.86 -9.87
CA LEU A 138 3.41 -3.77 -8.99
C LEU A 138 2.31 -4.55 -9.73
N PRO A 139 2.00 -5.79 -9.30
CA PRO A 139 0.86 -6.52 -9.84
C PRO A 139 -0.43 -5.73 -9.62
N THR A 140 -1.37 -5.82 -10.56
CA THR A 140 -2.67 -5.16 -10.40
C THR A 140 -3.50 -5.90 -9.36
N CYS A 141 -3.84 -5.22 -8.27
CA CYS A 141 -4.74 -5.74 -7.26
C CYS A 141 -6.19 -5.74 -7.77
N SER A 142 -6.69 -6.91 -8.16
CA SER A 142 -8.07 -7.06 -8.65
C SER A 142 -8.79 -8.22 -7.97
N LYS A 143 -10.11 -8.11 -7.81
CA LYS A 143 -10.94 -9.19 -7.26
C LYS A 143 -10.99 -10.45 -8.14
N ASN A 144 -10.52 -10.36 -9.38
CA ASN A 144 -10.61 -11.40 -10.39
C ASN A 144 -9.26 -12.10 -10.65
N PHE A 145 -8.46 -12.35 -9.61
CA PHE A 145 -7.25 -13.16 -9.78
C PHE A 145 -7.62 -14.54 -10.38
N GLY A 146 -7.22 -14.77 -11.64
CA GLY A 146 -7.57 -15.95 -12.43
C GLY A 146 -8.49 -15.69 -13.64
N ALA A 147 -9.10 -14.51 -13.78
CA ALA A 147 -9.78 -14.11 -15.02
C ALA A 147 -8.92 -13.10 -15.79
N HIS A 148 -8.35 -13.51 -16.90
CA HIS A 148 -7.70 -12.60 -17.85
C HIS A 148 -8.69 -11.49 -18.27
N LYS A 149 -8.49 -10.22 -17.84
CA LYS A 149 -8.74 -8.94 -18.58
C LYS A 149 -8.62 -7.66 -17.69
N PRO A 150 -8.52 -6.43 -18.28
CA PRO A 150 -7.48 -5.46 -17.94
C PRO A 150 -7.87 -4.33 -16.99
N PHE A 151 -6.84 -3.84 -16.27
CA PHE A 151 -6.58 -2.47 -15.81
C PHE A 151 -7.76 -1.59 -15.41
N GLY A 152 -8.10 -1.62 -14.11
CA GLY A 152 -9.19 -0.82 -13.52
C GLY A 152 -8.86 -0.15 -12.19
N MET A 153 -7.64 0.35 -11.97
CA MET A 153 -7.39 1.29 -10.85
C MET A 153 -6.24 2.31 -11.06
N ARG A 154 -5.69 2.39 -12.28
CA ARG A 154 -4.58 3.31 -12.61
C ARG A 154 -4.97 4.80 -12.69
N ARG A 155 -6.26 5.15 -12.73
CA ARG A 155 -6.68 6.54 -13.02
C ARG A 155 -6.57 7.51 -11.83
N LYS A 156 -6.58 7.06 -10.58
CA LYS A 156 -6.46 7.99 -9.43
C LYS A 156 -5.01 8.36 -9.11
N LEU A 157 -4.07 7.41 -9.10
CA LEU A 157 -2.64 7.73 -8.91
C LEU A 157 -1.99 8.40 -10.14
N ALA A 158 -2.37 8.03 -11.37
CA ALA A 158 -1.84 8.72 -12.56
C ALA A 158 -2.38 10.15 -12.73
N ALA A 159 -3.62 10.43 -12.28
CA ALA A 159 -4.15 11.79 -12.23
C ALA A 159 -3.39 12.66 -11.20
N MET A 160 -2.94 12.07 -10.09
CA MET A 160 -2.09 12.76 -9.10
C MET A 160 -0.72 13.14 -9.68
N ARG A 161 -0.10 12.29 -10.52
CA ARG A 161 1.15 12.64 -11.23
C ARG A 161 0.99 13.78 -12.25
N LEU A 162 -0.19 13.91 -12.87
CA LEU A 162 -0.49 15.03 -13.77
C LEU A 162 -0.69 16.34 -13.01
N ALA A 163 -1.33 16.30 -11.83
CA ALA A 163 -1.45 17.47 -10.96
C ALA A 163 -0.08 17.96 -10.46
N GLN A 164 0.82 17.06 -10.08
CA GLN A 164 2.16 17.40 -9.59
C GLN A 164 3.09 17.96 -10.67
N LYS A 165 2.97 17.50 -11.93
CA LYS A 165 3.68 18.09 -13.08
C LYS A 165 3.17 19.49 -13.44
N ASN A 166 1.90 19.78 -13.21
CA ASN A 166 1.32 21.09 -13.51
C ASN A 166 1.63 22.11 -12.41
N HIS A 167 1.59 21.71 -11.13
CA HIS A 167 1.96 22.59 -10.01
C HIS A 167 3.42 23.07 -10.09
N ASN A 168 4.35 22.18 -10.45
CA ASN A 168 5.77 22.54 -10.62
C ASN A 168 6.06 23.44 -11.84
N LYS A 169 5.14 23.50 -12.83
CA LYS A 169 5.26 24.42 -13.97
C LYS A 169 4.78 25.82 -13.64
N ASP A 170 3.73 25.92 -12.83
CA ASP A 170 3.15 27.20 -12.44
C ASP A 170 4.06 27.96 -11.47
N ASP A 171 4.80 27.27 -10.59
CA ASP A 171 5.78 27.88 -9.69
C ASP A 171 7.07 28.32 -10.41
N ALA A 172 7.50 27.62 -11.46
CA ALA A 172 8.65 28.03 -12.28
C ALA A 172 8.37 29.28 -13.13
N SER A 173 7.10 29.59 -13.41
CA SER A 173 6.69 30.76 -14.20
C SER A 173 6.64 32.09 -13.41
N LYS A 174 6.82 32.03 -12.08
CA LYS A 174 6.79 33.19 -11.17
C LYS A 174 8.17 33.64 -10.68
N ILE A 175 9.25 33.06 -11.21
CA ILE A 175 10.64 33.36 -10.84
C ILE A 175 11.40 34.04 -12.01
N VAL A 176 10.69 34.68 -12.94
CA VAL A 176 11.30 35.56 -13.96
C VAL A 176 10.60 36.91 -13.96
#